data_AF-A0A4R8SDK8-F1
#
_entry.id   AF-A0A4R8SDK8-F1
#
_cell.length_a   1.000
_cell.length_b   1.000
_cell.length_c   1.000
_cell.angle_alpha   90.00
_cell.angle_beta   90.00
_cell.angle_gamma   90.00
#
_symmetry.space_group_name_H-M   'P 1'
#
loop_
_entity.id
_entity.type
_entity.pdbx_description
1 polymer ?
#
loop_
_entity_poly.entity_id
_entity_poly.type
_entity_poly.pdbx_seq_one_letter_code
_entity_poly.pdbx_strand_id
1 'polypeptide(L)'
;MTGHVVNLDYIPSDLRRIAQMWFIWREIVLRGMNRAPGQEGSDVTGYDYWGDVPPRFEGDCLNLYSGGNDYVQIIRRARDGIAIDIEQRGLAGNAGFLRQISDVEKYLLLGTADSVRMSLGLPRRDVSWYQAGLDSRVHLRNLDPEAEYSTRFEMSVEGEPSDRGWLAEIDAVTFSHLLEMTYGDLDSLMREGIPSDWFTVTFE
;
A
#
# COMPACT_ATOMS: atom_id res chain seq x y z
N MET A 1 19.61 -0.11 -20.84
CA MET A 1 18.88 -0.26 -19.57
C MET A 1 18.83 -1.74 -19.24
N THR A 2 19.55 -2.16 -18.20
CA THR A 2 19.43 -3.50 -17.62
C THR A 2 18.24 -3.47 -16.67
N GLY A 3 17.14 -4.12 -17.04
CA GLY A 3 15.99 -4.30 -16.15
C GLY A 3 16.39 -5.18 -14.96
N HIS A 4 15.78 -4.91 -13.80
CA HIS A 4 15.99 -5.69 -12.59
C HIS A 4 14.92 -6.79 -12.55
N VAL A 5 15.33 -8.05 -12.53
CA VAL A 5 14.39 -9.19 -12.51
C VAL A 5 14.27 -9.70 -11.08
N VAL A 6 13.06 -9.70 -10.54
CA VAL A 6 12.74 -10.15 -9.17
C VAL A 6 11.86 -11.39 -9.24
N ASN A 7 12.31 -12.49 -8.63
CA ASN A 7 11.51 -13.71 -8.48
C ASN A 7 10.64 -13.62 -7.22
N LEU A 8 9.33 -13.86 -7.36
CA LEU A 8 8.34 -13.79 -6.27
C LEU A 8 7.64 -15.13 -6.02
N ASP A 9 8.24 -16.26 -6.40
CA ASP A 9 7.60 -17.57 -6.28
C ASP A 9 7.35 -18.02 -4.84
N TYR A 10 8.10 -17.44 -3.90
CA TYR A 10 7.89 -17.63 -2.47
C TYR A 10 6.65 -16.89 -1.92
N ILE A 11 6.04 -16.00 -2.71
CA ILE A 11 4.85 -15.24 -2.34
C ILE A 11 3.61 -15.84 -3.03
N PRO A 12 2.52 -16.09 -2.30
CA PRO A 12 1.25 -16.52 -2.89
C PRO A 12 0.77 -15.58 -4.01
N SER A 13 0.24 -16.16 -5.09
CA SER A 13 -0.06 -15.44 -6.33
C SER A 13 -1.03 -14.26 -6.17
N ASP A 14 -2.01 -14.38 -5.28
CA ASP A 14 -2.97 -13.33 -4.91
C ASP A 14 -2.33 -12.15 -4.18
N LEU A 15 -1.17 -12.33 -3.54
CA LEU A 15 -0.43 -11.27 -2.85
C LEU A 15 0.73 -10.71 -3.67
N ARG A 16 1.07 -11.32 -4.82
CA ARG A 16 2.24 -10.92 -5.62
C ARG A 16 2.17 -9.47 -6.07
N ARG A 17 1.01 -8.95 -6.47
CA ARG A 17 0.90 -7.55 -6.91
C ARG A 17 1.26 -6.56 -5.80
N ILE A 18 0.91 -6.87 -4.56
CA ILE A 18 1.27 -6.06 -3.39
C ILE A 18 2.80 -6.03 -3.23
N ALA A 19 3.47 -7.17 -3.35
CA ALA A 19 4.93 -7.23 -3.29
C ALA A 19 5.59 -6.51 -4.50
N GLN A 20 5.06 -6.70 -5.71
CA GLN A 20 5.54 -6.03 -6.92
C GLN A 20 5.48 -4.50 -6.78
N MET A 21 4.36 -3.98 -6.26
CA MET A 21 4.16 -2.56 -5.98
C MET A 21 5.29 -2.04 -5.09
N TRP A 22 5.66 -2.75 -4.03
CA TRP A 22 6.76 -2.36 -3.15
C TRP A 22 8.07 -2.18 -3.93
N PHE A 23 8.47 -3.17 -4.75
CA PHE A 23 9.73 -3.10 -5.50
C PHE A 23 9.75 -1.95 -6.50
N ILE A 24 8.64 -1.75 -7.21
CA ILE A 24 8.47 -0.66 -8.18
C ILE A 24 8.67 0.69 -7.47
N TRP A 25 7.93 0.94 -6.39
CA TRP A 25 7.99 2.21 -5.69
C TRP A 25 9.30 2.41 -4.91
N ARG A 26 9.96 1.32 -4.50
CA ARG A 26 11.29 1.39 -3.91
C ARG A 26 12.37 1.79 -4.91
N GLU A 27 12.30 1.33 -6.17
CA GLU A 27 13.17 1.86 -7.22
C GLU A 27 13.01 3.39 -7.34
N ILE A 28 11.78 3.89 -7.34
CA ILE A 28 11.50 5.34 -7.43
C ILE A 28 12.14 6.11 -6.27
N VAL A 29 12.08 5.59 -5.04
CA VAL A 29 12.76 6.19 -3.88
C VAL A 29 14.26 6.30 -4.11
N LEU A 30 14.90 5.23 -4.56
CA LEU A 30 16.34 5.23 -4.84
C LEU A 30 16.71 6.24 -5.92
N ARG A 31 15.94 6.28 -7.02
CA ARG A 31 16.14 7.24 -8.11
C ARG A 31 16.03 8.68 -7.61
N GLY A 32 15.04 8.97 -6.76
CA GLY A 32 14.88 10.26 -6.08
C GLY A 32 16.09 10.68 -5.23
N MET A 33 16.84 9.70 -4.71
CA MET A 33 18.10 9.90 -3.96
C MET A 33 19.35 9.92 -4.86
N ASN A 34 19.20 9.98 -6.19
CA ASN A 34 20.28 9.81 -7.16
C ASN A 34 21.05 8.48 -7.00
N ARG A 35 20.33 7.41 -6.64
CA ARG A 35 20.83 6.04 -6.54
C ARG A 35 20.11 5.12 -7.52
N ALA A 36 20.72 3.97 -7.80
CA ALA A 36 20.09 2.88 -8.55
C ALA A 36 19.99 1.60 -7.70
N PRO A 37 19.00 0.73 -7.95
CA PRO A 37 19.00 -0.61 -7.36
C PRO A 37 20.30 -1.35 -7.68
N GLY A 38 20.85 -2.03 -6.69
CA GLY A 38 22.09 -2.79 -6.80
C GLY A 38 23.39 -1.96 -6.75
N GLN A 39 23.31 -0.64 -6.52
CA GLN A 39 24.50 0.20 -6.42
C GLN A 39 25.37 -0.12 -5.19
N GLU A 40 24.76 -0.54 -4.07
CA GLU A 40 25.46 -0.86 -2.82
C GLU A 40 25.59 -2.37 -2.55
N GLY A 41 24.95 -3.22 -3.36
CA GLY A 41 25.03 -4.68 -3.22
C GLY A 41 24.50 -5.42 -4.45
N SER A 42 24.91 -6.67 -4.65
CA SER A 42 24.52 -7.46 -5.84
C SER A 42 23.36 -8.43 -5.61
N ASP A 43 22.99 -8.69 -4.35
CA ASP A 43 21.92 -9.61 -3.98
C ASP A 43 20.56 -8.93 -4.06
N VAL A 44 19.77 -9.25 -5.09
CA VAL A 44 18.42 -8.71 -5.32
C VAL A 44 17.44 -9.03 -4.19
N THR A 45 17.74 -9.99 -3.32
CA THR A 45 16.92 -10.32 -2.14
C THR A 45 17.37 -9.57 -0.87
N GLY A 46 18.49 -8.86 -0.95
CA GLY A 46 19.15 -8.22 0.18
C GLY A 46 18.81 -6.74 0.35
N TYR A 47 19.04 -6.25 1.57
CA TYR A 47 18.85 -4.84 1.95
C TYR A 47 19.68 -3.89 1.08
N ASP A 48 20.98 -4.16 0.92
CA ASP A 48 21.91 -3.26 0.24
C ASP A 48 21.55 -3.01 -1.23
N TYR A 49 20.86 -3.95 -1.87
CA TYR A 49 20.40 -3.79 -3.24
C TYR A 49 19.29 -2.74 -3.35
N TRP A 50 18.35 -2.73 -2.41
CA TRP A 50 17.16 -1.87 -2.43
C TRP A 50 17.30 -0.64 -1.52
N GLY A 51 18.31 -0.61 -0.65
CA GLY A 51 18.42 0.36 0.44
C GLY A 51 17.25 0.30 1.43
N ASP A 52 16.58 -0.85 1.52
CA ASP A 52 15.50 -1.17 2.46
C ASP A 52 15.28 -2.70 2.47
N VAL A 53 14.52 -3.25 3.42
CA VAL A 53 14.26 -4.69 3.49
C VAL A 53 13.18 -5.12 2.49
N PRO A 54 13.47 -6.02 1.54
CA PRO A 54 12.47 -6.51 0.60
C PRO A 54 11.29 -7.23 1.27
N PRO A 55 10.12 -7.32 0.60
CA PRO A 55 8.94 -7.99 1.11
C PRO A 55 9.23 -9.44 1.52
N ARG A 56 8.75 -9.83 2.70
CA ARG A 56 8.90 -11.19 3.24
C ARG A 56 7.54 -11.84 3.43
N PHE A 57 7.46 -13.12 3.09
CA PHE A 57 6.28 -13.93 3.37
C PHE A 57 6.61 -14.93 4.49
N GLU A 58 6.07 -14.72 5.68
CA GLU A 58 6.42 -15.45 6.90
C GLU A 58 5.15 -15.88 7.65
N GLY A 59 5.00 -17.18 7.94
CA GLY A 59 3.92 -17.70 8.79
C GLY A 59 2.48 -17.37 8.35
N ASP A 60 2.26 -17.07 7.07
CA ASP A 60 1.01 -16.60 6.43
C ASP A 60 0.81 -15.08 6.34
N CYS A 61 1.82 -14.29 6.68
CA CYS A 61 1.80 -12.84 6.54
C CYS A 61 2.75 -12.36 5.44
N LEU A 62 2.30 -11.41 4.62
CA LEU A 62 3.19 -10.62 3.78
C LEU A 62 3.59 -9.35 4.55
N ASN A 63 4.89 -9.18 4.80
CA ASN A 63 5.45 -8.04 5.50
C ASN A 63 6.10 -7.08 4.49
N LEU A 64 5.65 -5.83 4.49
CA LEU A 64 6.21 -4.74 3.67
C LEU A 64 6.94 -3.76 4.58
N TYR A 65 8.26 -3.63 4.39
CA TYR A 65 9.10 -2.79 5.23
C TYR A 65 9.31 -1.41 4.61
N SER A 66 9.47 -0.40 5.46
CA SER A 66 9.95 0.91 5.02
C SER A 66 10.76 1.59 6.11
N GLY A 67 11.72 2.42 5.69
CA GLY A 67 12.50 3.22 6.62
C GLY A 67 13.52 2.41 7.41
N GLY A 68 14.05 1.33 6.83
CA GLY A 68 15.06 0.50 7.50
C GLY A 68 14.49 -0.37 8.62
N ASN A 69 13.28 -0.91 8.41
CA ASN A 69 12.47 -1.69 9.36
C ASN A 69 11.81 -0.90 10.49
N ASP A 70 11.87 0.43 10.48
CA ASP A 70 11.17 1.27 11.46
C ASP A 70 9.65 1.18 11.32
N TYR A 71 9.15 0.84 10.13
CA TYR A 71 7.73 0.69 9.83
C TYR A 71 7.49 -0.57 8.99
N VAL A 72 6.55 -1.40 9.42
CA VAL A 72 6.15 -2.64 8.75
C VAL A 72 4.64 -2.67 8.58
N GLN A 73 4.17 -2.92 7.36
CA GLN A 73 2.77 -3.29 7.10
C GLN A 73 2.68 -4.81 7.00
N ILE A 74 1.81 -5.41 7.79
CA ILE A 74 1.64 -6.85 7.94
C ILE A 74 0.29 -7.22 7.34
N ILE A 75 0.31 -7.94 6.22
CA ILE A 75 -0.89 -8.30 5.46
C ILE A 75 -1.20 -9.76 5.71
N ARG A 76 -2.34 -10.03 6.34
CA ARG A 76 -2.71 -11.37 6.80
C ARG A 76 -4.11 -11.74 6.37
N ARG A 77 -4.26 -12.94 5.82
CA ARG A 77 -5.59 -13.49 5.51
C ARG A 77 -6.36 -13.73 6.80
N ALA A 78 -7.64 -13.39 6.77
CA ALA A 78 -8.59 -13.61 7.84
C ALA A 78 -9.83 -14.33 7.29
N ARG A 79 -10.70 -14.80 8.18
CA ARG A 79 -11.87 -15.61 7.82
C ARG A 79 -12.74 -14.93 6.75
N ASP A 80 -12.96 -13.62 6.88
CA ASP A 80 -13.95 -12.88 6.10
C ASP A 80 -13.33 -11.74 5.27
N GLY A 81 -12.01 -11.78 5.06
CA GLY A 81 -11.25 -10.72 4.40
C GLY A 81 -9.75 -10.76 4.71
N ILE A 82 -9.12 -9.59 4.68
CA ILE A 82 -7.68 -9.39 4.87
C ILE A 82 -7.47 -8.34 5.96
N ALA A 83 -6.73 -8.72 6.99
CA ALA A 83 -6.29 -7.81 8.04
C ALA A 83 -5.01 -7.07 7.60
N ILE A 84 -4.96 -5.79 7.93
CA ILE A 84 -3.82 -4.91 7.70
C ILE A 84 -3.38 -4.40 9.07
N ASP A 85 -2.30 -4.97 9.57
CA ASP A 85 -1.68 -4.55 10.81
C ASP A 85 -0.44 -3.71 10.50
N ILE A 86 -0.04 -2.84 11.42
CA ILE A 86 1.18 -2.03 11.32
C ILE A 86 2.05 -2.24 12.54
N GLU A 87 3.36 -2.25 12.35
CA GLU A 87 4.33 -2.14 13.43
C GLU A 87 5.21 -0.94 13.15
N GLN A 88 5.26 0.01 14.09
CA GLN A 88 6.16 1.15 14.00
C GLN A 88 7.05 1.20 15.23
N ARG A 89 8.36 0.99 15.05
CA ARG A 89 9.36 1.02 16.14
C ARG A 89 8.97 0.15 17.35
N GLY A 90 8.47 -1.06 17.07
CA GLY A 90 8.03 -2.03 18.08
C GLY A 90 6.63 -1.78 18.66
N LEU A 91 5.92 -0.73 18.22
CA LEU A 91 4.53 -0.51 18.58
C LEU A 91 3.63 -1.10 17.51
N ALA A 92 2.91 -2.15 17.88
CA ALA A 92 1.90 -2.76 17.02
C ALA A 92 0.59 -1.94 17.05
N GLY A 93 -0.04 -1.80 15.89
CA GLY A 93 -1.33 -1.19 15.71
C GLY A 93 -2.13 -1.93 14.63
N ASN A 94 -3.44 -1.75 14.65
CA ASN A 94 -4.30 -2.24 13.58
C ASN A 94 -4.65 -1.07 12.66
N ALA A 95 -4.32 -1.19 11.38
CA ALA A 95 -4.61 -0.17 10.38
C ALA A 95 -5.98 -0.39 9.72
N GLY A 96 -6.42 -1.64 9.60
CA GLY A 96 -7.78 -1.94 9.18
C GLY A 96 -8.02 -3.37 8.73
N PHE A 97 -9.15 -3.53 8.07
CA PHE A 97 -9.61 -4.80 7.51
C PHE A 97 -10.38 -4.54 6.22
N LEU A 98 -10.03 -5.22 5.15
CA LEU A 98 -10.72 -5.11 3.86
C LEU A 98 -11.19 -6.48 3.38
N ARG A 99 -12.39 -6.54 2.80
CA ARG A 99 -12.96 -7.83 2.37
C ARG A 99 -12.32 -8.38 1.10
N GLN A 100 -11.86 -7.51 0.23
CA GLN A 100 -11.38 -7.87 -1.10
C GLN A 100 -9.90 -7.55 -1.25
N ILE A 101 -9.16 -8.47 -1.88
CA ILE A 101 -7.73 -8.26 -2.14
C ILE A 101 -7.47 -7.05 -3.05
N SER A 102 -8.37 -6.78 -4.00
CA SER A 102 -8.32 -5.60 -4.87
C SER A 102 -8.34 -4.28 -4.11
N ASP A 103 -9.05 -4.23 -2.98
CA ASP A 103 -9.10 -3.05 -2.13
C ASP A 103 -7.83 -2.90 -1.30
N VAL A 104 -7.27 -4.02 -0.81
CA VAL A 104 -5.96 -4.02 -0.13
C VAL A 104 -4.87 -3.53 -1.07
N GLU A 105 -4.85 -4.02 -2.32
CA GLU A 105 -3.90 -3.59 -3.34
C GLU A 105 -3.96 -2.06 -3.56
N LYS A 106 -5.17 -1.49 -3.65
CA LYS A 106 -5.37 -0.04 -3.82
C LYS A 106 -4.96 0.74 -2.58
N TYR A 107 -5.32 0.28 -1.39
CA TYR A 107 -5.01 0.94 -0.13
C TYR A 107 -3.49 1.04 0.08
N LEU A 108 -2.78 -0.07 -0.13
CA LEU A 108 -1.32 -0.12 0.02
C LEU A 108 -0.61 0.67 -1.07
N LEU A 109 -1.12 0.64 -2.31
CA LEU A 109 -0.59 1.47 -3.40
C LEU A 109 -0.70 2.96 -3.07
N LEU A 110 -1.87 3.43 -2.62
CA LEU A 110 -2.05 4.84 -2.24
C LEU A 110 -1.04 5.25 -1.17
N GLY A 111 -1.01 4.54 -0.04
CA GLY A 111 -0.14 4.89 1.08
C GLY A 111 1.34 4.87 0.72
N THR A 112 1.79 3.85 -0.02
CA THR A 112 3.18 3.74 -0.47
C THR A 112 3.53 4.83 -1.46
N ALA A 113 2.73 4.99 -2.51
CA ALA A 113 3.00 5.93 -3.59
C ALA A 113 2.93 7.38 -3.10
N ASP A 114 1.98 7.76 -2.25
CA ASP A 114 1.90 9.13 -1.72
C ASP A 114 3.10 9.48 -0.84
N SER A 115 3.62 8.53 -0.06
CA SER A 115 4.85 8.73 0.71
C SER A 115 6.04 9.00 -0.21
N VAL A 116 6.18 8.22 -1.30
CA VAL A 116 7.25 8.44 -2.30
C VAL A 116 7.06 9.77 -3.02
N ARG A 117 5.85 10.10 -3.47
CA ARG A 117 5.53 11.36 -4.12
C ARG A 117 5.91 12.56 -3.25
N MET A 118 5.57 12.50 -1.95
CA MET A 118 5.97 13.52 -0.99
C MET A 118 7.49 13.68 -0.90
N SER A 119 8.25 12.58 -0.90
CA SER A 119 9.73 12.63 -0.87
C SER A 119 10.34 13.27 -2.13
N LEU A 120 9.63 13.20 -3.26
CA LEU A 120 10.00 13.84 -4.53
C LEU A 120 9.50 15.28 -4.67
N GLY A 121 8.80 15.83 -3.66
CA GLY A 121 8.18 17.15 -3.74
C GLY A 121 6.94 17.20 -4.65
N LEU A 122 6.35 16.04 -4.99
CA LEU A 122 5.12 15.93 -5.74
C LEU A 122 3.90 16.00 -4.80
N PRO A 123 2.76 16.53 -5.27
CA PRO A 123 1.56 16.59 -4.45
C PRO A 123 1.04 15.18 -4.14
N ARG A 124 0.65 14.99 -2.87
CA ARG A 124 -0.07 13.79 -2.41
C ARG A 124 -1.52 13.81 -2.89
N ARG A 125 -2.06 12.65 -3.24
CA ARG A 125 -3.45 12.50 -3.70
C ARG A 125 -4.42 12.40 -2.53
N ASP A 126 -4.02 11.70 -1.47
CA ASP A 126 -4.83 11.51 -0.27
C ASP A 126 -5.33 12.82 0.35
N VAL A 127 -4.48 13.86 0.43
CA VAL A 127 -4.86 15.18 0.94
C VAL A 127 -6.04 15.77 0.18
N SER A 128 -6.03 15.68 -1.16
CA SER A 128 -7.09 16.24 -1.99
C SER A 128 -8.41 15.48 -1.84
N TRP A 129 -8.35 14.15 -1.70
CA TRP A 129 -9.53 13.30 -1.50
C TRP A 129 -10.11 13.46 -0.11
N TYR A 130 -9.27 13.54 0.92
CA TYR A 130 -9.73 13.83 2.27
C TYR A 130 -10.44 15.19 2.34
N GLN A 131 -9.89 16.22 1.69
CA GLN A 131 -10.50 17.55 1.61
C GLN A 131 -11.81 17.57 0.82
N ALA A 132 -11.96 16.70 -0.17
CA ALA A 132 -13.21 16.55 -0.91
C ALA A 132 -14.34 15.92 -0.05
N GLY A 133 -13.98 15.31 1.09
CA GLY A 133 -14.92 14.64 1.98
C GLY A 133 -15.26 13.24 1.50
N LEU A 134 -16.33 12.66 2.07
CA LEU A 134 -16.77 11.31 1.73
C LEU A 134 -17.35 11.25 0.31
N ASP A 135 -17.00 10.23 -0.47
CA ASP A 135 -17.65 9.97 -1.75
C ASP A 135 -19.17 9.80 -1.56
N SER A 136 -19.96 10.43 -2.44
CA SER A 136 -21.42 10.48 -2.34
C SER A 136 -22.12 9.12 -2.34
N ARG A 137 -21.48 8.08 -2.88
CA ARG A 137 -22.02 6.72 -2.95
C ARG A 137 -21.58 5.85 -1.80
N VAL A 138 -20.70 6.36 -0.92
CA VAL A 138 -20.14 5.61 0.19
C VAL A 138 -20.78 6.05 1.49
N HIS A 139 -21.13 5.08 2.32
CA HIS A 139 -21.64 5.30 3.67
C HIS A 139 -20.68 4.74 4.69
N LEU A 140 -20.41 5.52 5.73
CA LEU A 140 -19.60 5.11 6.87
C LEU A 140 -20.50 4.73 8.06
N ARG A 141 -20.21 3.60 8.68
CA ARG A 141 -20.83 3.19 9.95
C ARG A 141 -19.75 3.03 11.01
N ASN A 142 -19.85 3.81 12.09
CA ASN A 142 -18.98 3.65 13.25
C ASN A 142 -19.29 2.31 13.93
N LEU A 143 -18.30 1.42 14.01
CA LEU A 143 -18.42 0.10 14.64
C LEU A 143 -18.23 0.13 16.16
N ASP A 144 -17.70 1.22 16.70
CA ASP A 144 -17.47 1.45 18.12
C ASP A 144 -18.12 2.77 18.59
N PRO A 145 -19.47 2.89 18.54
CA PRO A 145 -20.15 4.14 18.86
C PRO A 145 -19.99 4.56 20.33
N GLU A 146 -19.70 3.63 21.23
CA GLU A 146 -19.51 3.89 22.66
C GLU A 146 -18.06 4.28 23.02
N ALA A 147 -17.11 4.16 22.08
CA ALA A 147 -15.73 4.56 22.31
C ALA A 147 -15.56 6.07 22.13
N GLU A 148 -14.80 6.73 23.01
CA GLU A 148 -14.50 8.17 22.90
C GLU A 148 -13.80 8.51 21.57
N TYR A 149 -12.93 7.60 21.10
CA TYR A 149 -12.24 7.69 19.82
C TYR A 149 -12.38 6.35 19.09
N SER A 150 -13.37 6.24 18.20
CA SER A 150 -13.49 5.06 17.34
C SER A 150 -12.37 5.04 16.30
N THR A 151 -11.80 3.86 16.09
CA THR A 151 -10.79 3.62 15.05
C THR A 151 -11.33 2.74 13.93
N ARG A 152 -12.63 2.41 13.95
CA ARG A 152 -13.22 1.43 13.04
C ARG A 152 -14.50 1.96 12.42
N PHE A 153 -14.38 2.38 11.16
CA PHE A 153 -15.49 2.85 10.33
C PHE A 153 -15.67 1.89 9.17
N GLU A 154 -16.78 1.16 9.19
CA GLU A 154 -17.19 0.27 8.10
C GLU A 154 -17.63 1.09 6.89
N MET A 155 -17.20 0.68 5.70
CA MET A 155 -17.50 1.35 4.44
C MET A 155 -18.48 0.50 3.62
N SER A 156 -19.63 1.06 3.26
CA SER A 156 -20.58 0.42 2.33
C SER A 156 -20.75 1.29 1.09
N VAL A 157 -20.86 0.66 -0.08
CA VAL A 157 -21.08 1.36 -1.36
C VAL A 157 -22.53 1.16 -1.79
N GLU A 158 -23.19 2.23 -2.22
CA GLU A 158 -24.57 2.18 -2.71
C GLU A 158 -24.70 1.17 -3.87
N GLY A 159 -25.65 0.25 -3.73
CA GLY A 159 -25.93 -0.80 -4.69
C GLY A 159 -25.09 -2.08 -4.53
N GLU A 160 -24.08 -2.09 -3.66
CA GLU A 160 -23.33 -3.30 -3.34
C GLU A 160 -23.98 -4.09 -2.18
N PRO A 161 -23.98 -5.43 -2.22
CA PRO A 161 -24.68 -6.26 -1.23
C PRO A 161 -23.93 -6.41 0.10
N SER A 162 -22.65 -6.05 0.15
CA SER A 162 -21.76 -6.23 1.30
C SER A 162 -20.91 -4.98 1.51
N ASP A 163 -20.51 -4.74 2.75
CA ASP A 163 -19.51 -3.72 3.06
C ASP A 163 -18.13 -4.08 2.46
N ARG A 164 -17.21 -3.11 2.43
CA ARG A 164 -15.85 -3.25 1.91
C ARG A 164 -14.81 -3.51 3.01
N GLY A 165 -15.27 -3.67 4.25
CA GLY A 165 -14.46 -3.72 5.46
C GLY A 165 -14.47 -2.39 6.20
N TRP A 166 -13.47 -2.17 7.04
CA TRP A 166 -13.34 -0.99 7.88
C TRP A 166 -11.91 -0.46 7.93
N LEU A 167 -11.81 0.86 8.08
CA LEU A 167 -10.56 1.60 8.27
C LEU A 167 -10.77 2.63 9.39
N ALA A 168 -9.70 3.31 9.83
CA ALA A 168 -9.83 4.53 10.62
C ALA A 168 -10.57 5.63 9.83
N GLU A 169 -11.20 6.59 10.50
CA GLU A 169 -12.09 7.57 9.83
C GLU A 169 -11.42 8.33 8.67
N ILE A 170 -10.23 8.88 8.91
CA ILE A 170 -9.47 9.64 7.91
C ILE A 170 -9.14 8.76 6.69
N ASP A 171 -8.74 7.53 6.95
CA ASP A 171 -8.42 6.54 5.92
C ASP A 171 -9.67 6.12 5.16
N ALA A 172 -10.80 5.89 5.85
CA ALA A 172 -12.07 5.51 5.24
C ALA A 172 -12.63 6.61 4.33
N VAL A 173 -12.57 7.87 4.77
CA VAL A 173 -12.97 9.04 3.95
C VAL A 173 -12.11 9.13 2.70
N THR A 174 -10.79 9.01 2.84
CA THR A 174 -9.86 9.06 1.70
C THR A 174 -10.07 7.89 0.75
N PHE A 175 -10.17 6.68 1.30
CA PHE A 175 -10.31 5.43 0.55
C PHE A 175 -11.65 5.33 -0.17
N SER A 176 -12.68 6.06 0.26
CA SER A 176 -13.98 6.10 -0.41
C SER A 176 -13.89 6.45 -1.90
N HIS A 177 -12.98 7.36 -2.27
CA HIS A 177 -12.72 7.77 -3.66
C HIS A 177 -12.04 6.69 -4.50
N LEU A 178 -11.43 5.69 -3.85
CA LEU A 178 -10.73 4.58 -4.50
C LEU A 178 -11.61 3.36 -4.71
N LEU A 179 -12.74 3.25 -4.00
CA LEU A 179 -13.54 2.01 -3.95
C LEU A 179 -14.03 1.58 -5.34
N GLU A 180 -14.34 2.53 -6.20
CA GLU A 180 -14.81 2.29 -7.58
C GLU A 180 -13.70 2.32 -8.63
N MET A 181 -12.48 2.75 -8.27
CA MET A 181 -11.34 2.74 -9.18
C MET A 181 -10.81 1.31 -9.39
N THR A 182 -10.30 1.05 -10.59
CA THR A 182 -9.46 -0.12 -10.82
C THR A 182 -8.05 0.13 -10.27
N TYR A 183 -7.31 -0.94 -9.99
CA TYR A 183 -5.90 -0.82 -9.62
C TYR A 183 -5.08 -0.10 -10.71
N GLY A 184 -5.34 -0.38 -11.99
CA GLY A 184 -4.61 0.20 -13.11
C GLY A 184 -4.84 1.71 -13.25
N ASP A 185 -6.07 2.17 -13.00
CA ASP A 185 -6.39 3.60 -13.01
C ASP A 185 -5.68 4.33 -11.87
N LEU A 186 -5.68 3.73 -10.67
CA LEU A 186 -4.96 4.26 -9.52
C LEU A 186 -3.44 4.29 -9.77
N ASP A 187 -2.85 3.18 -10.26
CA ASP A 187 -1.43 3.11 -10.56
C ASP A 187 -1.02 4.17 -11.58
N SER A 188 -1.81 4.35 -12.64
CA SER A 188 -1.58 5.40 -13.64
C SER A 188 -1.61 6.80 -13.01
N LEU A 189 -2.61 7.10 -12.18
CA LEU A 189 -2.74 8.37 -11.47
C LEU A 189 -1.58 8.65 -10.51
N MET A 190 -1.11 7.62 -9.81
CA MET A 190 0.00 7.72 -8.86
C MET A 190 1.34 8.00 -9.56
N ARG A 191 1.52 7.50 -10.79
CA ARG A 191 2.75 7.70 -11.58
C ARG A 191 2.88 9.09 -12.20
N GLU A 192 1.80 9.87 -12.26
CA GLU A 192 1.82 11.20 -12.85
C GLU A 192 2.91 12.11 -12.24
N GLY A 193 3.75 12.68 -13.09
CA GLY A 193 4.86 13.55 -12.68
C GLY A 193 6.17 12.81 -12.35
N ILE A 194 6.19 11.48 -12.41
CA ILE A 194 7.40 10.67 -12.23
C ILE A 194 7.93 10.25 -13.62
N PRO A 195 9.25 10.36 -13.89
CA PRO A 195 9.83 9.93 -15.17
C PRO A 195 9.54 8.46 -15.48
N SER A 196 9.06 8.17 -16.70
CA SER A 196 8.67 6.81 -17.08
C SER A 196 9.83 5.82 -17.12
N ASP A 197 11.04 6.31 -17.37
CA ASP A 197 12.27 5.52 -17.40
C ASP A 197 12.78 5.12 -16.01
N TRP A 198 12.10 5.56 -14.94
CA TRP A 198 12.38 5.10 -13.57
C TRP A 198 11.64 3.82 -13.20
N PHE A 199 10.70 3.36 -14.01
CA PHE A 199 9.93 2.15 -13.77
C PHE A 199 10.53 0.97 -14.56
N THR A 200 11.63 0.40 -14.06
CA THR A 200 12.42 -0.59 -14.80
C THR A 200 12.42 -1.99 -14.19
N VAL A 201 11.87 -2.15 -12.98
CA VAL A 201 11.68 -3.46 -12.35
C VAL A 201 10.76 -4.36 -13.17
N THR A 202 11.17 -5.62 -13.30
CA THR A 202 10.45 -6.71 -13.95
C THR A 202 10.38 -7.92 -13.02
N PHE A 203 9.43 -8.82 -13.24
CA PHE A 203 9.17 -9.95 -12.35
C PHE A 203 9.11 -11.26 -13.14
N GLU A 204 9.59 -12.33 -12.52
CA GLU A 204 9.45 -13.73 -12.98
C GLU A 204 8.19 -14.39 -12.40
#